data_AF-A0A523FBY4-F1
#
_entry.id   AF-A0A523FBY4-F1
#
_cell.length_a   1.000
_cell.length_b   1.000
_cell.length_c   1.000
_cell.angle_alpha   90.00
_cell.angle_beta   90.00
_cell.angle_gamma   90.00
#
_symmetry.space_group_name_H-M   'P 1'
#
loop_
_entity.id
_entity.type
_entity.pdbx_description
1 polymer ?
#
loop_
_entity_poly.entity_id
_entity_poly.type
_entity_poly.pdbx_seq_one_letter_code
_entity_poly.pdbx_strand_id
1 'polypeptide(L)'
;EEALAEATSMLSGLADCAGLVFAPKSETPLKHIEFVGLTDGQALVVMVGENGVVENRLIAVPVGIPPSALVEARNFLSARLVGRTLTEARAEIAAELKEHRVQLDQLTTEVVETGLATWAGESQSGYLIVKGQAKLLENITAIEDLEQIRTLFQALETKETMARLLELAHDAEGVQIFIGADNALFALAGCSMVVAPFANSSEKIVGAIGVIGPTRINYARIIPMVDYTAKVISRVIG
;
A
#
# COMPACT_ATOMS: atom_id res chain seq x y z
N GLU A 1 -3.41 5.93 -9.91
CA GLU A 1 -4.74 5.38 -9.53
C GLU A 1 -5.66 5.22 -10.73
N GLU A 2 -5.94 6.28 -11.49
CA GLU A 2 -6.84 6.26 -12.66
C GLU A 2 -6.46 5.21 -13.72
N ALA A 3 -5.18 5.16 -14.13
CA ALA A 3 -4.67 4.15 -15.07
C ALA A 3 -4.83 2.70 -14.56
N LEU A 4 -4.69 2.47 -13.24
CA LEU A 4 -4.90 1.16 -12.64
C LEU A 4 -6.39 0.81 -12.62
N ALA A 5 -7.27 1.76 -12.35
CA ALA A 5 -8.72 1.56 -12.40
C ALA A 5 -9.20 1.21 -13.81
N GLU A 6 -8.66 1.86 -14.84
CA GLU A 6 -8.96 1.58 -16.24
C GLU A 6 -8.47 0.18 -16.64
N ALA A 7 -7.21 -0.16 -16.32
CA ALA A 7 -6.66 -1.49 -16.59
C ALA A 7 -7.47 -2.61 -15.89
N THR A 8 -7.88 -2.39 -14.64
CA THR A 8 -8.71 -3.33 -13.88
C THR A 8 -10.09 -3.50 -14.52
N SER A 9 -10.69 -2.40 -15.01
CA SER A 9 -11.99 -2.41 -15.68
C SER A 9 -11.93 -3.18 -17.01
N MET A 10 -10.91 -2.92 -17.83
CA MET A 10 -10.69 -3.64 -19.09
C MET A 10 -10.45 -5.13 -18.85
N LEU A 11 -9.60 -5.47 -17.88
CA LEU A 11 -9.34 -6.86 -17.51
C LEU A 11 -10.61 -7.57 -17.05
N SER A 12 -11.43 -6.93 -16.21
CA SER A 12 -12.72 -7.47 -15.78
C SER A 12 -13.68 -7.71 -16.96
N GLY A 13 -13.76 -6.75 -17.88
CA GLY A 13 -14.58 -6.84 -19.10
C GLY A 13 -14.17 -8.02 -19.96
N LEU A 14 -12.87 -8.17 -20.22
CA LEU A 14 -12.31 -9.23 -21.06
C LEU A 14 -12.39 -10.60 -20.38
N ALA A 15 -11.97 -10.72 -19.12
CA ALA A 15 -11.92 -11.99 -18.41
C ALA A 15 -13.30 -12.55 -18.07
N ASP A 16 -14.33 -11.72 -18.11
CA ASP A 16 -15.65 -12.02 -17.61
C ASP A 16 -15.68 -12.45 -16.13
N CYS A 17 -14.86 -11.75 -15.34
CA CYS A 17 -14.66 -11.96 -13.92
C CYS A 17 -14.54 -10.59 -13.23
N ALA A 18 -14.66 -10.53 -11.91
CA ALA A 18 -14.31 -9.31 -11.20
C ALA A 18 -12.80 -9.09 -11.29
N GLY A 19 -12.38 -7.92 -11.78
CA GLY A 19 -10.97 -7.51 -11.80
C GLY A 19 -10.59 -6.89 -10.47
N LEU A 20 -9.39 -7.18 -10.00
CA LEU A 20 -8.82 -6.59 -8.79
C LEU A 20 -7.41 -6.09 -9.03
N VAL A 21 -7.09 -4.93 -8.48
CA VAL A 21 -5.71 -4.43 -8.35
C VAL A 21 -5.47 -4.08 -6.90
N PHE A 22 -4.35 -4.56 -6.38
CA PHE A 22 -3.82 -4.11 -5.10
C PHE A 22 -2.45 -3.51 -5.30
N ALA A 23 -2.30 -2.25 -4.90
CA ALA A 23 -1.01 -1.59 -4.84
C ALA A 23 -0.82 -1.07 -3.41
N PRO A 24 0.03 -1.70 -2.59
CA PRO A 24 0.43 -1.09 -1.33
C PRO A 24 1.07 0.27 -1.64
N LYS A 25 0.85 1.27 -0.79
CA LYS A 25 1.74 2.42 -0.79
C LYS A 25 3.12 1.87 -0.44
N SER A 26 4.04 1.82 -1.39
CA SER A 26 5.40 1.39 -1.10
C SER A 26 6.00 2.43 -0.17
N GLU A 27 6.34 2.04 1.05
CA GLU A 27 7.25 2.88 1.81
C GLU A 27 8.61 2.84 1.10
N THR A 28 8.99 3.99 0.57
CA THR A 28 10.30 4.14 -0.03
C THR A 28 11.24 4.56 1.08
N PRO A 29 12.46 4.00 1.15
CA PRO A 29 13.49 4.57 2.00
C PRO A 29 13.61 6.07 1.76
N LEU A 30 13.73 6.84 2.84
CA LEU A 30 13.87 8.28 2.71
C LEU A 30 15.33 8.61 2.39
N LYS A 31 15.51 9.46 1.38
CA LYS A 31 16.78 10.08 1.03
C LYS A 31 17.00 11.38 1.79
N HIS A 32 15.92 12.14 2.00
CA HIS A 32 15.97 13.46 2.64
C HIS A 32 14.68 13.77 3.37
N ILE A 33 14.79 14.50 4.49
CA ILE A 33 13.66 15.10 5.21
C ILE A 33 14.03 16.53 5.62
N GLU A 34 13.08 17.45 5.48
CA GLU A 34 13.27 18.87 5.79
C GLU A 34 12.03 19.44 6.46
N PHE A 35 12.25 20.35 7.40
CA PHE A 35 11.19 21.10 8.08
C PHE A 35 11.30 22.57 7.69
N VAL A 36 10.20 23.13 7.18
CA VAL A 36 10.07 24.53 6.80
C VAL A 36 8.97 25.14 7.65
N GLY A 37 9.33 26.06 8.55
CA GLY A 37 8.34 26.83 9.30
C GLY A 37 7.49 27.68 8.36
N LEU A 38 6.17 27.64 8.52
CA LEU A 38 5.24 28.42 7.69
C LEU A 38 4.68 29.62 8.46
N THR A 39 3.87 29.33 9.49
CA THR A 39 3.12 30.29 10.30
C THR A 39 3.16 29.87 11.76
N ASP A 40 2.68 30.71 12.68
CA ASP A 40 2.57 30.36 14.10
C ASP A 40 1.73 29.09 14.28
N GLY A 41 2.40 28.02 14.72
CA GLY A 41 1.77 26.74 15.01
C GLY A 41 1.78 25.72 13.86
N GLN A 42 2.38 26.03 12.70
CA GLN A 42 2.45 25.10 11.56
C GLN A 42 3.83 25.03 10.91
N ALA A 43 4.24 23.83 10.53
CA ALA A 43 5.43 23.58 9.71
C ALA A 43 5.11 22.65 8.54
N LEU A 44 5.81 22.84 7.43
CA LEU A 44 5.82 21.94 6.28
C LEU A 44 6.98 20.96 6.41
N VAL A 45 6.70 19.68 6.33
CA VAL A 45 7.67 18.61 6.22
C VAL A 45 7.78 18.21 4.75
N VAL A 46 8.98 18.35 4.19
CA VAL A 46 9.31 17.92 2.84
C VAL A 46 10.12 16.64 2.94
N MET A 47 9.66 15.57 2.34
CA MET A 47 10.31 14.26 2.34
C MET A 47 10.64 13.86 0.91
N VAL A 48 11.84 13.34 0.69
CA VAL A 48 12.27 12.84 -0.62
C VAL A 48 12.61 11.37 -0.46
N GLY A 49 11.88 10.49 -1.15
CA GLY A 49 12.20 9.07 -1.24
C GLY A 49 13.43 8.82 -2.11
N GLU A 50 14.06 7.66 -1.97
CA GLU A 50 15.17 7.24 -2.85
C GLU A 50 14.76 7.10 -4.32
N ASN A 51 13.47 6.87 -4.58
CA ASN A 51 12.88 6.88 -5.92
C ASN A 51 12.68 8.30 -6.49
N GLY A 52 13.07 9.36 -5.76
CA GLY A 52 12.92 10.75 -6.18
C GLY A 52 11.52 11.33 -5.99
N VAL A 53 10.57 10.55 -5.46
CA VAL A 53 9.23 11.06 -5.13
C VAL A 53 9.33 12.02 -3.95
N VAL A 54 8.71 13.20 -4.09
CA VAL A 54 8.67 14.23 -3.06
C VAL A 54 7.28 14.23 -2.41
N GLU A 55 7.23 14.06 -1.09
CA GLU A 55 6.01 14.19 -0.28
C GLU A 55 6.08 15.44 0.60
N ASN A 56 5.00 16.23 0.59
CA ASN A 56 4.86 17.45 1.37
C ASN A 56 3.74 17.27 2.40
N ARG A 57 4.02 17.50 3.69
CA ARG A 57 3.02 17.35 4.76
C ARG A 57 3.02 18.53 5.71
N LEU A 58 1.83 18.99 6.07
CA LEU A 58 1.64 19.98 7.11
C LEU A 58 1.60 19.30 8.47
N ILE A 59 2.38 19.81 9.43
CA ILE A 59 2.36 19.37 10.82
C ILE A 59 2.01 20.55 11.73
N ALA A 60 1.33 20.25 12.83
CA ALA A 60 1.21 21.18 13.93
C ALA A 60 2.54 21.23 14.69
N VAL A 61 2.95 22.43 15.10
CA VAL A 61 4.13 22.64 15.95
C VAL A 61 3.77 23.61 17.08
N PRO A 62 4.49 23.63 18.20
CA PRO A 62 4.30 24.64 19.24
C PRO A 62 4.41 26.07 18.69
N VAL A 63 3.55 26.96 19.17
CA VAL A 63 3.60 28.39 18.80
C VAL A 63 4.90 29.00 19.32
N GLY A 64 5.60 29.75 18.47
CA GLY A 64 6.88 30.38 18.82
C GLY A 64 8.09 29.43 18.81
N ILE A 65 7.97 28.26 18.18
CA ILE A 65 9.10 27.33 18.05
C ILE A 65 10.28 28.00 17.32
N PRO A 66 11.50 27.96 17.89
CA PRO A 66 12.65 28.55 17.22
C PRO A 66 13.06 27.71 16.00
N PRO A 67 13.54 28.33 14.90
CA PRO A 67 14.02 27.61 13.72
C PRO A 67 15.10 26.57 14.05
N SER A 68 15.89 26.80 15.10
CA SER A 68 16.91 25.85 15.58
C SER A 68 16.32 24.50 16.01
N ALA A 69 15.13 24.48 16.63
CA ALA A 69 14.47 23.23 17.05
C ALA A 69 14.01 22.42 15.83
N LEU A 70 13.53 23.09 14.77
CA LEU A 70 13.19 22.41 13.50
C LEU A 70 14.44 21.83 12.82
N VAL A 71 15.56 22.55 12.84
CA VAL A 71 16.84 22.06 12.31
C VAL A 71 17.37 20.88 13.12
N GLU A 72 17.22 20.92 14.44
CA GLU A 72 17.60 19.82 15.33
C GLU A 72 16.73 18.58 15.08
N ALA A 73 15.41 18.75 15.00
CA ALA A 73 14.47 17.68 14.63
C ALA A 73 14.82 17.08 13.26
N ARG A 74 15.12 17.93 12.27
CA ARG A 74 15.59 17.50 10.95
C ARG A 74 16.83 16.62 11.05
N ASN A 75 17.87 17.08 11.75
CA ASN A 75 19.13 16.35 11.87
C ASN A 75 18.92 15.01 12.59
N PHE A 76 18.14 15.04 13.67
CA PHE A 76 17.80 13.86 14.46
C PHE A 76 17.10 12.79 13.61
N LEU A 77 16.10 13.21 12.82
CA LEU A 77 15.32 12.34 11.95
C LEU A 77 16.12 11.88 10.72
N SER A 78 16.84 12.79 10.05
CA SER A 78 17.66 12.45 8.88
C SER A 78 18.71 11.40 9.23
N ALA A 79 19.36 11.49 10.39
CA ALA A 79 20.35 10.51 10.82
C ALA A 79 19.77 9.09 11.02
N ARG A 80 18.45 8.96 11.22
CA ARG A 80 17.76 7.70 11.50
C ARG A 80 16.90 7.18 10.35
N LEU A 81 16.47 8.08 9.46
CA LEU A 81 15.58 7.78 8.34
C LEU A 81 16.32 7.54 7.02
N VAL A 82 17.57 8.00 6.89
CA VAL A 82 18.34 7.82 5.65
C VAL A 82 18.54 6.33 5.37
N GLY A 83 18.04 5.88 4.22
CA GLY A 83 18.13 4.48 3.79
C GLY A 83 17.20 3.52 4.53
N ARG A 84 16.27 4.01 5.35
CA ARG A 84 15.24 3.22 6.03
C ARG A 84 13.85 3.72 5.68
N THR A 85 12.87 2.83 5.79
CA THR A 85 11.47 3.25 5.63
C THR A 85 10.97 3.99 6.87
N LEU A 86 9.90 4.77 6.69
CA LEU A 86 9.29 5.53 7.78
C LEU A 86 8.75 4.61 8.88
N THR A 87 8.18 3.46 8.51
CA THR A 87 7.70 2.46 9.48
C THR A 87 8.84 1.82 10.27
N GLU A 88 9.94 1.46 9.61
CA GLU A 88 11.12 0.87 10.26
C GLU A 88 11.70 1.80 11.32
N ALA A 89 11.94 3.06 10.94
CA ALA A 89 12.53 4.04 11.84
C ALA A 89 11.59 4.45 12.98
N ARG A 90 10.26 4.36 12.79
CA ARG A 90 9.28 4.79 13.80
C ARG A 90 9.44 4.04 15.12
N ALA A 91 9.54 2.72 15.07
CA ALA A 91 9.62 1.89 16.27
C ALA A 91 10.91 2.18 17.06
N GLU A 92 12.02 2.39 16.35
CA GLU A 92 13.33 2.70 16.93
C GLU A 92 13.36 4.12 17.52
N ILE A 93 12.86 5.12 16.79
CA ILE A 93 12.78 6.50 17.28
C ILE A 93 11.88 6.58 18.52
N ALA A 94 10.72 5.92 18.50
CA ALA A 94 9.81 5.92 19.64
C ALA A 94 10.41 5.25 20.88
N ALA A 95 11.18 4.16 20.69
CA ALA A 95 11.90 3.51 21.78
C ALA A 95 13.00 4.41 22.35
N GLU A 96 13.79 5.08 21.51
CA GLU A 96 14.86 5.98 21.94
C GLU A 96 14.36 7.21 22.70
N LEU A 97 13.26 7.82 22.22
CA LEU A 97 12.60 8.93 22.91
C LEU A 97 12.10 8.51 24.29
N LYS A 98 11.48 7.32 24.40
CA LYS A 98 10.97 6.77 25.66
C LYS A 98 12.07 6.39 26.64
N GLU A 99 13.19 5.88 26.16
CA GLU A 99 14.33 5.49 26.99
C GLU A 99 15.22 6.69 27.40
N HIS A 100 14.85 7.93 27.05
CA HIS A 100 15.65 9.14 27.27
C HIS A 100 17.10 8.99 26.78
N ARG A 101 17.35 8.13 25.78
CA ARG A 101 18.70 7.90 25.25
C ARG A 101 19.24 9.10 24.47
N VAL A 102 18.38 10.08 24.21
CA VAL A 102 18.66 11.26 23.41
C VAL A 102 18.36 12.51 24.24
N GLN A 103 19.34 13.42 24.30
CA GLN A 103 19.17 14.75 24.88
C GLN A 103 18.62 15.70 23.81
N LEU A 104 17.31 15.63 23.55
CA LEU A 104 16.61 16.66 22.78
C LEU A 104 15.94 17.65 23.74
N ASP A 105 15.81 18.90 23.32
CA ASP A 105 14.93 19.85 24.01
C ASP A 105 13.46 19.39 23.91
N GLN A 106 12.63 19.83 24.84
CA GLN A 106 11.21 19.49 24.91
C GLN A 106 10.48 19.90 23.63
N LEU A 107 10.78 21.08 23.10
CA LEU A 107 10.18 21.58 21.85
C LEU A 107 10.58 20.71 20.65
N THR A 108 11.85 20.31 20.56
CA THR A 108 12.34 19.44 19.49
C THR A 108 11.69 18.05 19.58
N THR A 109 11.55 17.52 20.79
CA THR A 109 10.88 16.24 21.05
C THR A 109 9.42 16.29 20.57
N GLU A 110 8.70 17.36 20.89
CA GLU A 110 7.30 17.54 20.49
C GLU A 110 7.12 17.61 18.97
N VAL A 111 8.05 18.26 18.25
CA VAL A 111 8.03 18.28 16.76
C VAL A 111 8.25 16.88 16.19
N VAL A 112 9.20 16.13 16.74
CA VAL A 112 9.50 14.77 16.30
C VAL A 112 8.30 13.86 16.54
N GLU A 113 7.70 13.92 17.73
CA GLU A 113 6.51 13.13 18.09
C GLU A 113 5.30 13.50 17.23
N THR A 114 5.04 14.80 17.03
CA THR A 114 3.91 15.27 16.22
C THR A 114 4.10 14.92 14.74
N GLY A 115 5.33 14.99 14.23
CA GLY A 115 5.70 14.49 12.90
C GLY A 115 5.41 13.01 12.77
N LEU A 116 5.92 12.18 13.69
CA LEU A 116 5.68 10.72 13.75
C LEU A 116 4.20 10.37 13.86
N ALA A 117 3.43 11.13 14.63
CA ALA A 117 2.00 10.92 14.81
C ALA A 117 1.19 11.26 13.56
N THR A 118 1.55 12.33 12.86
CA THR A 118 0.92 12.73 11.59
C THR A 118 1.20 11.69 10.50
N TRP A 119 2.37 11.06 10.54
CA TRP A 119 2.69 9.95 9.66
C TRP A 119 1.90 8.67 9.93
N ALA A 120 1.47 8.46 11.18
CA ALA A 120 0.63 7.33 11.57
C ALA A 120 -0.85 7.50 11.19
N GLY A 121 -1.32 8.74 11.05
CA GLY A 121 -2.75 9.07 10.89
C GLY A 121 -3.25 9.12 9.43
N GLU A 122 -2.43 9.53 8.48
CA GLU A 122 -2.85 9.66 7.08
C GLU A 122 -2.50 8.41 6.26
N SER A 123 -3.51 7.53 6.10
CA SER A 123 -3.65 6.49 5.07
C SER A 123 -2.36 6.10 4.35
N GLN A 124 -1.53 5.33 5.05
CA GLN A 124 -0.59 4.37 4.46
C GLN A 124 -1.31 3.13 3.90
N SER A 125 -2.65 3.16 3.84
CA SER A 125 -3.46 2.13 3.21
C SER A 125 -3.05 2.03 1.74
N GLY A 126 -2.57 0.87 1.32
CA GLY A 126 -2.63 0.50 -0.09
C GLY A 126 -4.05 0.66 -0.60
N TYR A 127 -4.20 0.88 -1.90
CA TYR A 127 -5.52 0.93 -2.51
C TYR A 127 -5.84 -0.43 -3.14
N LEU A 128 -7.01 -0.95 -2.79
CA LEU A 128 -7.66 -2.07 -3.45
C LEU A 128 -8.70 -1.49 -4.41
N ILE A 129 -8.53 -1.74 -5.70
CA ILE A 129 -9.51 -1.37 -6.72
C ILE A 129 -10.19 -2.65 -7.19
N VAL A 130 -11.51 -2.71 -7.09
CA VAL A 130 -12.33 -3.79 -7.63
C VAL A 130 -13.22 -3.25 -8.75
N LYS A 131 -13.24 -3.94 -9.90
CA LYS A 131 -14.14 -3.64 -11.03
C LYS A 131 -14.88 -4.90 -11.44
N GLY A 132 -16.13 -4.74 -11.88
CA GLY A 132 -16.97 -5.87 -12.30
C GLY A 132 -17.40 -6.80 -11.17
N GLN A 133 -17.49 -6.30 -9.93
CA GLN A 133 -18.04 -7.04 -8.77
C GLN A 133 -19.42 -7.65 -9.02
N ALA A 134 -20.24 -7.04 -9.88
CA ALA A 134 -21.53 -7.57 -10.29
C ALA A 134 -21.43 -8.96 -10.95
N LYS A 135 -20.31 -9.28 -11.61
CA LYS A 135 -20.07 -10.57 -12.27
C LYS A 135 -19.96 -11.74 -11.28
N LEU A 136 -19.60 -11.46 -10.03
CA LEU A 136 -19.63 -12.46 -8.96
C LEU A 136 -21.07 -12.79 -8.53
N LEU A 137 -22.03 -11.93 -8.85
CA LEU A 137 -23.44 -12.07 -8.44
C LEU A 137 -24.31 -12.74 -9.49
N GLU A 138 -23.84 -12.88 -10.74
CA GLU A 138 -24.65 -13.31 -11.90
C GLU A 138 -25.18 -14.75 -11.79
N ASN A 139 -24.53 -15.62 -11.01
CA ASN A 139 -24.90 -17.03 -10.85
C ASN A 139 -25.26 -17.41 -9.40
N ILE A 140 -25.55 -16.43 -8.55
CA ILE A 140 -25.95 -16.68 -7.17
C ILE A 140 -27.42 -17.10 -7.14
N THR A 141 -27.69 -18.25 -6.54
CA THR A 141 -29.04 -18.78 -6.38
C THR A 141 -29.47 -18.90 -4.92
N ALA A 142 -28.51 -18.87 -3.98
CA ALA A 142 -28.76 -18.92 -2.54
C ALA A 142 -28.29 -17.65 -1.82
N ILE A 143 -29.00 -17.29 -0.73
CA ILE A 143 -28.62 -16.18 0.16
C ILE A 143 -27.24 -16.46 0.80
N GLU A 144 -26.91 -17.72 1.03
CA GLU A 144 -25.64 -18.18 1.58
C GLU A 144 -24.46 -17.79 0.69
N ASP A 145 -24.59 -17.85 -0.64
CA ASP A 145 -23.53 -17.44 -1.58
C ASP A 145 -23.26 -15.93 -1.49
N LEU A 146 -24.30 -15.13 -1.25
CA LEU A 146 -24.20 -13.67 -1.14
C LEU A 146 -23.49 -13.26 0.15
N GLU A 147 -23.81 -13.91 1.27
CA GLU A 147 -23.09 -13.72 2.54
C GLU A 147 -21.61 -14.10 2.40
N GLN A 148 -21.30 -15.20 1.70
CA GLN A 148 -19.91 -15.59 1.46
C GLN A 148 -19.13 -14.56 0.63
N ILE A 149 -19.74 -14.01 -0.43
CA ILE A 149 -19.12 -12.95 -1.24
C ILE A 149 -18.94 -11.66 -0.43
N ARG A 150 -19.87 -11.33 0.46
CA ARG A 150 -19.69 -10.19 1.37
C ARG A 150 -18.49 -10.40 2.29
N THR A 151 -18.36 -11.59 2.90
CA THR A 151 -17.22 -11.93 3.77
C THR A 151 -15.90 -11.89 3.00
N LEU A 152 -15.90 -12.34 1.76
CA LEU A 152 -14.73 -12.27 0.87
C LEU A 152 -14.28 -10.81 0.64
N PHE A 153 -15.20 -9.90 0.31
CA PHE A 153 -14.83 -8.49 0.12
C PHE A 153 -14.32 -7.85 1.41
N GLN A 154 -14.97 -8.11 2.54
CA GLN A 154 -14.51 -7.63 3.84
C GLN A 154 -13.09 -8.10 4.16
N ALA A 155 -12.75 -9.34 3.80
CA ALA A 155 -11.41 -9.85 4.02
C ALA A 155 -10.38 -9.27 3.04
N LEU A 156 -10.75 -9.02 1.79
CA LEU A 156 -9.86 -8.36 0.81
C LEU A 156 -9.54 -6.92 1.21
N GLU A 157 -10.42 -6.26 1.96
CA GLU A 157 -10.20 -4.92 2.51
C GLU A 157 -9.21 -4.89 3.69
N THR A 158 -8.78 -6.04 4.23
CA THR A 158 -7.83 -6.09 5.34
C THR A 158 -6.37 -6.05 4.86
N LYS A 159 -5.52 -5.33 5.61
CA LYS A 159 -4.09 -5.17 5.29
C LYS A 159 -3.35 -6.50 5.31
N GLU A 160 -3.69 -7.37 6.25
CA GLU A 160 -3.10 -8.68 6.44
C GLU A 160 -3.34 -9.58 5.23
N THR A 161 -4.56 -9.52 4.67
CA THR A 161 -4.90 -10.27 3.44
C THR A 161 -4.12 -9.72 2.26
N MET A 162 -4.06 -8.39 2.08
CA MET A 162 -3.30 -7.78 0.98
C MET A 162 -1.80 -8.08 1.06
N ALA A 163 -1.20 -7.97 2.25
CA ALA A 163 0.22 -8.30 2.48
C ALA A 163 0.52 -9.77 2.15
N ARG A 164 -0.33 -10.69 2.63
CA ARG A 164 -0.19 -12.12 2.33
C ARG A 164 -0.32 -12.41 0.84
N LEU A 165 -1.23 -11.75 0.13
CA LEU A 165 -1.38 -11.91 -1.33
C LEU A 165 -0.18 -11.36 -2.11
N LEU A 166 0.44 -10.27 -1.63
CA LEU A 166 1.69 -9.75 -2.18
C LEU A 166 2.85 -10.70 -1.95
N GLU A 167 3.01 -11.23 -0.74
CA GLU A 167 4.07 -12.21 -0.40
C GLU A 167 3.95 -13.45 -1.29
N LEU A 168 2.74 -14.01 -1.41
CA LEU A 168 2.49 -15.16 -2.26
C LEU A 168 2.74 -14.87 -3.76
N ALA A 169 2.50 -13.63 -4.19
CA ALA A 169 2.84 -13.18 -5.54
C ALA A 169 4.34 -12.87 -5.74
N HIS A 170 5.08 -12.63 -4.66
CA HIS A 170 6.51 -12.33 -4.68
C HIS A 170 7.36 -13.59 -4.74
N ASP A 171 6.99 -14.63 -3.98
CA ASP A 171 7.77 -15.88 -3.86
C ASP A 171 7.77 -16.75 -5.13
N ALA A 172 6.95 -16.42 -6.12
CA ALA A 172 6.82 -17.20 -7.34
C ALA A 172 6.91 -16.31 -8.59
N GLU A 173 7.82 -16.67 -9.50
CA GLU A 173 7.99 -15.96 -10.77
C GLU A 173 6.72 -16.09 -11.63
N GLY A 174 6.00 -14.97 -11.79
CA GLY A 174 4.89 -14.86 -12.73
C GLY A 174 3.49 -15.04 -12.13
N VAL A 175 2.56 -15.55 -12.93
CA VAL A 175 1.13 -15.64 -12.57
C VAL A 175 0.89 -16.68 -11.48
N GLN A 176 0.25 -16.25 -10.40
CA GLN A 176 -0.21 -17.11 -9.31
C GLN A 176 -1.70 -17.42 -9.46
N ILE A 177 -2.06 -18.67 -9.11
CA ILE A 177 -3.42 -19.16 -9.15
C ILE A 177 -3.78 -19.66 -7.76
N PHE A 178 -4.78 -19.04 -7.15
CA PHE A 178 -5.34 -19.44 -5.87
C PHE A 178 -6.69 -20.09 -6.10
N ILE A 179 -6.73 -21.42 -5.98
CA ILE A 179 -7.95 -22.21 -6.16
C ILE A 179 -8.37 -22.74 -4.80
N GLY A 180 -9.34 -22.09 -4.14
CA GLY A 180 -10.15 -22.69 -3.06
C GLY A 180 -9.46 -23.49 -1.94
N ALA A 181 -8.15 -23.38 -1.71
CA ALA A 181 -7.41 -24.25 -0.77
C ALA A 181 -6.26 -23.54 -0.04
N ASP A 182 -5.65 -22.48 -0.60
CA ASP A 182 -4.49 -21.82 0.03
C ASP A 182 -4.87 -20.67 0.99
N ASN A 183 -6.15 -20.30 1.01
CA ASN A 183 -6.72 -19.34 1.94
C ASN A 183 -8.20 -19.67 2.20
N ALA A 184 -8.55 -19.88 3.47
CA ALA A 184 -9.87 -20.32 3.94
C ALA A 184 -11.02 -19.43 3.43
N LEU A 185 -10.74 -18.16 3.14
CA LEU A 185 -11.73 -17.18 2.66
C LEU A 185 -12.24 -17.46 1.24
N PHE A 186 -11.37 -17.85 0.30
CA PHE A 186 -11.79 -18.14 -1.07
C PHE A 186 -12.47 -19.51 -1.19
N ALA A 187 -12.04 -20.46 -0.33
CA ALA A 187 -12.66 -21.77 -0.21
C ALA A 187 -14.12 -21.65 0.26
N LEU A 188 -14.36 -20.81 1.28
CA LEU A 188 -15.69 -20.54 1.82
C LEU A 188 -16.59 -19.80 0.84
N ALA A 189 -16.04 -19.01 -0.09
CA ALA A 189 -16.80 -18.25 -1.07
C ALA A 189 -16.93 -18.89 -2.46
N GLY A 190 -16.46 -20.13 -2.63
CA GLY A 190 -16.54 -20.83 -3.92
C GLY A 190 -15.85 -20.08 -5.06
N CYS A 191 -14.80 -19.31 -4.74
CA CYS A 191 -14.10 -18.45 -5.67
C CYS A 191 -12.67 -18.94 -5.91
N SER A 192 -12.14 -18.58 -7.07
CA SER A 192 -10.74 -18.70 -7.43
C SER A 192 -10.21 -17.36 -7.91
N MET A 193 -8.93 -17.16 -7.69
CA MET A 193 -8.25 -15.90 -7.98
C MET A 193 -6.98 -16.17 -8.79
N VAL A 194 -6.77 -15.36 -9.82
CA VAL A 194 -5.56 -15.39 -10.66
C VAL A 194 -4.92 -14.02 -10.57
N VAL A 195 -3.68 -13.91 -10.10
CA VAL A 195 -2.98 -12.64 -9.93
C VAL A 195 -1.57 -12.70 -10.51
N ALA A 196 -1.05 -11.57 -10.93
CA ALA A 196 0.34 -11.40 -11.34
C ALA A 196 0.92 -10.14 -10.71
N PRO A 197 2.14 -10.21 -10.15
CA PRO A 197 2.81 -9.03 -9.63
C PRO A 197 3.19 -8.07 -10.77
N PHE A 198 3.21 -6.77 -10.47
CA PHE A 198 3.81 -5.77 -11.34
C PHE A 198 4.89 -4.98 -10.59
N ALA A 199 5.93 -4.62 -11.32
CA ALA A 199 7.11 -3.96 -10.78
C ALA A 199 7.28 -2.55 -11.34
N ASN A 200 8.01 -1.71 -10.61
CA ASN A 200 8.43 -0.39 -11.09
C ASN A 200 9.72 -0.48 -11.93
N SER A 201 10.23 0.66 -12.39
CA SER A 201 11.46 0.74 -13.19
C SER A 201 12.74 0.29 -12.47
N SER A 202 12.69 0.09 -11.16
CA SER A 202 13.80 -0.48 -10.36
C SER A 202 13.62 -1.98 -10.09
N GLU A 203 12.75 -2.66 -10.85
CA GLU A 203 12.43 -4.09 -10.71
C GLU A 203 11.84 -4.48 -9.34
N LYS A 204 11.42 -3.50 -8.53
CA LYS A 204 10.77 -3.75 -7.24
C LYS A 204 9.27 -3.98 -7.46
N ILE A 205 8.74 -5.07 -6.91
CA ILE A 205 7.29 -5.33 -6.91
C ILE A 205 6.59 -4.24 -6.11
N VAL A 206 5.66 -3.53 -6.75
CA VAL A 206 4.92 -2.40 -6.16
C VAL A 206 3.42 -2.68 -6.06
N GLY A 207 2.98 -3.84 -6.52
CA GLY A 207 1.59 -4.29 -6.43
C GLY A 207 1.35 -5.56 -7.22
N ALA A 208 0.09 -5.99 -7.27
CA ALA A 208 -0.35 -7.04 -8.18
C ALA A 208 -1.73 -6.72 -8.77
N ILE A 209 -1.98 -7.28 -9.94
CA ILE A 209 -3.27 -7.24 -10.63
C ILE A 209 -3.78 -8.65 -10.80
N GLY A 210 -5.10 -8.83 -10.76
CA GLY A 210 -5.70 -10.12 -11.01
C GLY A 210 -7.18 -10.08 -11.29
N VAL A 211 -7.75 -11.27 -11.32
CA VAL A 211 -9.19 -11.47 -11.39
C VAL A 211 -9.63 -12.45 -10.32
N ILE A 212 -10.87 -12.28 -9.90
CA ILE A 212 -11.57 -13.18 -9.01
C ILE A 212 -12.89 -13.60 -9.67
N GLY A 213 -13.17 -14.89 -9.60
CA GLY A 213 -14.36 -15.48 -10.20
C GLY A 213 -14.68 -16.83 -9.55
N PRO A 214 -15.74 -17.51 -10.01
CA PRO A 214 -16.11 -18.83 -9.50
C PRO A 214 -14.97 -19.87 -9.66
N THR A 215 -15.00 -20.97 -8.90
CA THR A 215 -13.92 -21.99 -8.95
C THR A 215 -13.64 -22.56 -10.35
N ARG A 216 -14.60 -22.51 -11.28
CA ARG A 216 -14.49 -23.02 -12.66
C ARG A 216 -14.37 -21.91 -13.71
N ILE A 217 -13.39 -21.03 -13.56
CA ILE A 217 -13.04 -20.05 -14.60
C ILE A 217 -12.21 -20.66 -15.73
N ASN A 218 -12.18 -19.99 -16.89
CA ASN A 218 -11.34 -20.40 -18.02
C ASN A 218 -9.88 -19.97 -17.80
N TYR A 219 -9.12 -20.78 -17.05
CA TYR A 219 -7.72 -20.51 -16.72
C TYR A 219 -6.83 -20.31 -17.96
N ALA A 220 -7.04 -21.12 -19.01
CA ALA A 220 -6.27 -21.03 -20.26
C ALA A 220 -6.40 -19.65 -20.92
N ARG A 221 -7.55 -19.00 -20.76
CA ARG A 221 -7.79 -17.65 -21.26
C ARG A 221 -7.30 -16.59 -20.28
N ILE A 222 -7.58 -16.77 -18.99
CA ILE A 222 -7.37 -15.75 -17.96
C ILE A 222 -5.90 -15.55 -17.62
N ILE A 223 -5.11 -16.62 -17.50
CA ILE A 223 -3.70 -16.53 -17.13
C ILE A 223 -2.91 -15.62 -18.09
N PRO A 224 -2.99 -15.78 -19.42
CA PRO A 224 -2.32 -14.87 -20.35
C PRO A 224 -2.82 -13.43 -20.27
N MET A 225 -4.11 -13.22 -20.00
CA MET A 225 -4.67 -11.87 -19.89
C MET A 225 -4.11 -11.14 -18.67
N VAL A 226 -4.10 -11.80 -17.51
CA VAL A 226 -3.57 -11.23 -16.26
C VAL A 226 -2.07 -10.94 -16.38
N ASP A 227 -1.29 -11.89 -16.92
CA ASP A 227 0.15 -11.72 -17.17
C ASP A 227 0.43 -10.51 -18.07
N TYR A 228 -0.28 -10.42 -19.20
CA TYR A 228 -0.12 -9.33 -20.13
C TYR A 228 -0.47 -7.98 -19.49
N THR A 229 -1.58 -7.90 -18.76
CA THR A 229 -1.98 -6.66 -18.08
C THR A 229 -0.94 -6.25 -17.02
N ALA A 230 -0.39 -7.18 -16.25
CA ALA A 230 0.68 -6.87 -15.29
C ALA A 230 1.95 -6.32 -15.98
N LYS A 231 2.33 -6.89 -17.12
CA LYS A 231 3.47 -6.39 -17.94
C LYS A 231 3.22 -5.03 -18.57
N VAL A 232 1.96 -4.70 -18.90
CA VAL A 232 1.59 -3.36 -19.40
C VAL A 232 1.61 -2.36 -18.25
N ILE A 233 1.02 -2.70 -17.11
CA ILE A 233 1.03 -1.84 -15.91
C ILE A 233 2.47 -1.53 -15.47
N SER A 234 3.34 -2.54 -15.44
CA SER A 234 4.76 -2.35 -15.09
C SER A 234 5.45 -1.33 -16.02
N ARG A 235 5.07 -1.28 -17.30
CA ARG A 235 5.60 -0.32 -18.28
C ARG A 235 5.00 1.09 -18.17
N VAL A 236 3.78 1.22 -17.66
CA VAL A 236 3.09 2.52 -17.49
C VAL A 236 3.47 3.18 -16.17
N ILE A 237 3.76 2.39 -15.14
CA ILE A 237 4.20 2.86 -13.82
C ILE A 237 5.73 3.07 -13.76
N GLY A 238 6.47 2.46 -14.69
CA GLY A 238 7.92 2.52 -14.81
C GLY A 238 8.46 3.82 -15.39
#